data_AF-A0A3N0XMB5-F1
#
_entry.id   AF-A0A3N0XMB5-F1
#
_cell.length_a   1.000
_cell.length_b   1.000
_cell.length_c   1.000
_cell.angle_alpha   90.00
_cell.angle_beta   90.00
_cell.angle_gamma   90.00
#
_symmetry.space_group_name_H-M   'P 1'
#
loop_
_entity.id
_entity.type
_entity.pdbx_description
1 polymer ?
#
loop_
_entity_poly.entity_id
_entity_poly.type
_entity_poly.pdbx_seq_one_letter_code
_entity_poly.pdbx_strand_id
1 'polypeptide(L)'
;MCAAGNRVYSHCTEDSSTTCAPCPKFTHIDEPSGLTKCFDCTVCDESQGLRVNKACTRTSDTVCETLEQFYCTERYKDSCRNAAKHSECSAGQYIKQAGTPSTDTVCVDCEADTYSNGSFSSCLPHTQ
;
A
#
# COMPACT_ATOMS: atom_id res chain seq x y z
N MET A 1 -0.45 8.31 31.42
CA MET A 1 -0.54 7.84 30.02
C MET A 1 -1.49 8.76 29.27
N CYS A 2 -1.24 9.07 28.01
CA CYS A 2 -2.12 9.88 27.17
C CYS A 2 -3.00 9.00 26.29
N ALA A 3 -4.20 9.48 25.96
CA ALA A 3 -5.08 8.80 25.01
C ALA A 3 -4.51 8.84 23.58
N ALA A 4 -5.02 7.98 22.70
CA ALA A 4 -4.68 8.00 21.28
C ALA A 4 -4.77 9.42 20.70
N GLY A 5 -3.86 9.73 19.78
CA GLY A 5 -3.71 11.06 19.18
C GLY A 5 -3.17 12.16 20.08
N ASN A 6 -2.68 11.81 21.27
CA ASN A 6 -2.02 12.73 22.17
C ASN A 6 -0.67 12.16 22.63
N ARG A 7 0.34 13.03 22.66
CA ARG A 7 1.66 12.76 23.24
C ARG A 7 1.78 13.35 24.63
N VAL A 8 2.70 12.81 25.43
CA VAL A 8 3.10 13.39 26.70
C VAL A 8 3.82 14.71 26.44
N TYR A 9 3.26 15.80 26.96
CA TYR A 9 3.89 17.12 26.96
C TYR A 9 4.78 17.30 28.18
N SER A 10 4.29 16.90 29.36
CA SER A 10 5.08 16.83 30.59
C SER A 10 4.72 15.58 31.39
N HIS A 11 5.75 14.97 31.99
CA HIS A 11 5.57 13.82 32.86
C HIS A 11 4.94 14.25 34.19
N CYS A 12 4.30 13.28 34.87
CA CYS A 12 3.81 13.49 36.23
C CYS A 12 4.97 13.79 37.19
N THR A 13 4.67 14.57 38.22
CA THR A 13 5.54 14.77 39.38
C THR A 13 4.83 14.22 40.63
N GLU A 14 5.41 14.38 41.81
CA GLU A 14 4.77 13.98 43.08
C GLU A 14 3.39 14.66 43.27
N ASP A 15 3.28 15.93 42.84
CA ASP A 15 2.09 16.77 43.05
C ASP A 15 1.26 16.99 41.77
N SER A 16 1.65 16.43 40.62
CA SER A 16 0.98 16.70 39.33
C SER A 16 0.81 15.48 38.44
N SER A 17 -0.31 15.43 37.73
CA SER A 17 -0.58 14.39 36.73
C SER A 17 0.15 14.65 35.41
N THR A 18 0.24 13.61 34.57
CA THR A 18 0.81 13.74 33.21
C THR A 18 0.00 14.75 32.39
N THR A 19 0.66 15.73 31.80
CA THR A 19 0.00 16.65 30.85
C THR A 19 0.17 16.13 29.43
N CYS A 20 -0.93 16.05 28.69
CA CYS A 20 -0.98 15.58 27.32
C CYS A 20 -1.20 16.73 26.34
N ALA A 21 -0.62 16.61 25.15
CA ALA A 21 -0.85 17.52 24.04
C ALA A 21 -1.21 16.74 22.77
N PRO A 22 -2.04 17.30 21.88
CA PRO A 22 -2.41 16.63 20.64
C PRO A 22 -1.20 16.42 19.72
N CYS A 23 -1.25 15.36 18.93
CA CYS A 23 -0.26 15.13 17.89
C CYS A 23 -0.25 16.30 16.87
N PRO A 24 0.94 16.80 16.47
CA PRO A 24 1.06 17.77 15.41
C PRO A 24 0.55 17.22 14.07
N LYS A 25 0.37 18.10 13.08
CA LYS A 25 -0.04 17.69 11.73
C LYS A 25 0.95 16.66 11.16
N PHE A 26 0.42 15.72 10.37
CA PHE A 26 1.19 14.64 9.75
C PHE A 26 1.85 13.66 10.75
N THR A 27 1.30 13.57 11.96
CA THR A 27 1.72 12.55 12.95
C THR A 27 0.52 11.94 13.66
N HIS A 28 0.69 10.72 14.18
CA HIS A 28 -0.38 9.94 14.82
C HIS A 28 0.14 9.11 16.01
N ILE A 29 -0.79 8.73 16.89
CA ILE A 29 -0.60 7.69 17.91
C ILE A 29 -1.93 6.91 17.97
N ASP A 30 -1.90 5.64 17.60
CA ASP A 30 -3.13 4.84 17.41
C ASP A 30 -3.70 4.29 18.71
N GLU A 31 -2.86 4.17 19.75
CA GLU A 31 -3.21 3.56 21.03
C GLU A 31 -2.80 4.45 22.20
N PRO A 32 -3.47 4.38 23.37
CA PRO A 32 -3.04 5.10 24.56
C PRO A 32 -1.58 4.78 24.91
N SER A 33 -0.75 5.81 25.07
CA SER A 33 0.69 5.63 25.26
C SER A 33 1.34 6.70 26.14
N GLY A 34 2.55 6.41 26.62
CA GLY A 34 3.41 7.34 27.35
C GLY A 34 4.41 8.08 26.47
N LEU A 35 4.23 8.05 25.14
CA LEU A 35 5.19 8.60 24.19
C LEU A 35 5.19 10.12 24.22
N THR A 36 6.38 10.72 24.24
CA THR A 36 6.57 12.18 24.14
C THR A 36 6.58 12.67 22.69
N LYS A 37 6.66 11.76 21.72
CA LYS A 37 6.62 12.02 20.28
C LYS A 37 5.57 11.14 19.63
N CYS A 38 4.86 11.70 18.65
CA CYS A 38 3.94 10.95 17.79
C CYS A 38 4.73 10.30 16.65
N PHE A 39 4.16 9.25 16.05
CA PHE A 39 4.72 8.62 14.86
C PHE A 39 4.42 9.46 13.64
N ASP A 40 5.35 9.56 12.70
CA ASP A 40 5.11 10.21 11.43
C ASP A 40 4.10 9.40 10.62
N CYS A 41 3.21 10.09 9.90
CA CYS A 41 2.30 9.42 9.00
C CYS A 41 3.05 8.82 7.81
N THR A 42 2.69 7.61 7.41
CA THR A 42 3.19 6.96 6.20
C THR A 42 2.84 7.81 4.97
N VAL A 43 3.82 7.95 4.07
CA VAL A 43 3.65 8.62 2.77
C VAL A 43 3.41 7.57 1.71
N CYS A 44 2.30 7.67 0.99
CA CYS A 44 2.03 6.82 -0.17
C CYS A 44 2.66 7.48 -1.40
N ASP A 45 3.77 6.91 -1.87
CA ASP A 45 4.55 7.46 -2.96
C ASP A 45 4.06 6.91 -4.32
N GLU A 46 3.58 7.80 -5.18
CA GLU A 46 3.09 7.43 -6.52
C GLU A 46 4.20 6.83 -7.39
N SER A 47 5.47 7.22 -7.17
CA SER A 47 6.61 6.64 -7.90
C SER A 47 6.86 5.18 -7.54
N GLN A 48 6.34 4.73 -6.39
CA GLN A 48 6.37 3.35 -5.93
C GLN A 48 5.08 2.60 -6.26
N GLY A 49 4.19 3.18 -7.07
CA GLY A 49 2.93 2.54 -7.43
C GLY A 49 1.87 2.60 -6.34
N LEU A 50 1.96 3.56 -5.40
CA LEU A 50 1.05 3.69 -4.27
C LEU A 50 0.26 5.00 -4.29
N ARG A 51 -0.95 4.98 -3.75
CA ARG A 51 -1.77 6.17 -3.50
C ARG A 51 -2.46 6.09 -2.14
N VAL A 52 -2.90 7.24 -1.64
CA VAL A 52 -3.63 7.32 -0.37
C VAL A 52 -5.05 6.77 -0.55
N ASN A 53 -5.37 5.69 0.17
CA ASN A 53 -6.74 5.19 0.31
C ASN A 53 -7.45 5.89 1.49
N LYS A 54 -6.77 5.92 2.65
CA LYS A 54 -7.26 6.60 3.85
C LYS A 54 -6.22 7.58 4.35
N ALA A 55 -6.61 8.84 4.50
CA ALA A 55 -5.74 9.88 5.01
C ALA A 55 -5.38 9.64 6.48
N CYS A 56 -4.17 10.05 6.86
CA CYS A 56 -3.73 10.04 8.24
C CYS A 56 -4.60 10.93 9.14
N THR A 57 -4.83 10.48 10.36
CA THR A 57 -5.47 11.26 11.42
C THR A 57 -4.57 11.26 12.65
N ARG A 58 -4.93 11.99 13.71
CA ARG A 58 -4.14 11.94 14.95
C ARG A 58 -4.14 10.53 15.57
N THR A 59 -5.13 9.71 15.29
CA THR A 59 -5.34 8.39 15.92
C THR A 59 -5.22 7.22 14.93
N SER A 60 -4.78 7.47 13.70
CA SER A 60 -4.61 6.43 12.69
C SER A 60 -3.58 6.87 11.66
N ASP A 61 -2.66 5.96 11.32
CA ASP A 61 -1.76 6.17 10.18
C ASP A 61 -2.51 6.30 8.83
N THR A 62 -1.79 6.77 7.81
CA THR A 62 -2.21 6.69 6.42
C THR A 62 -2.36 5.22 5.99
N VAL A 63 -3.43 4.90 5.26
CA VAL A 63 -3.55 3.62 4.56
C VAL A 63 -3.27 3.84 3.09
N CYS A 64 -2.23 3.17 2.58
CA CYS A 64 -1.84 3.19 1.19
C CYS A 64 -2.47 2.01 0.43
N GLU A 65 -2.85 2.26 -0.81
CA GLU A 65 -3.27 1.25 -1.77
C GLU A 65 -2.46 1.35 -3.06
N THR A 66 -2.53 0.32 -3.89
CA THR A 66 -1.80 0.28 -5.16
C THR A 66 -2.49 1.14 -6.22
N LEU A 67 -1.69 1.76 -7.09
CA LEU A 67 -2.15 2.35 -8.33
C LEU A 67 -2.61 1.27 -9.32
N GLU A 68 -3.34 1.69 -10.35
CA GLU A 68 -3.69 0.80 -11.46
C GLU A 68 -2.42 0.27 -12.14
N GLN A 69 -2.47 -0.98 -12.62
CA GLN A 69 -1.32 -1.70 -13.18
C GLN A 69 -0.20 -2.02 -12.17
N PHE A 70 -0.47 -1.93 -10.86
CA PHE A 70 0.43 -2.38 -9.81
C PHE A 70 -0.24 -3.41 -8.91
N TYR A 71 0.56 -4.26 -8.27
CA TYR A 71 0.14 -5.16 -7.22
C TYR A 71 1.01 -5.01 -5.98
N CYS A 72 0.43 -5.29 -4.83
CA CYS A 72 1.10 -5.14 -3.55
C CYS A 72 2.07 -6.30 -3.30
N THR A 73 3.34 -6.00 -3.07
CA THR A 73 4.37 -7.00 -2.74
C THR A 73 4.63 -7.10 -1.25
N GLU A 74 4.37 -6.03 -0.50
CA GLU A 74 4.48 -6.01 0.96
C GLU A 74 3.24 -5.38 1.60
N ARG A 75 2.47 -6.18 2.32
CA ARG A 75 1.29 -5.72 3.07
C ARG A 75 1.60 -5.56 4.56
N TYR A 76 1.15 -4.46 5.13
CA TYR A 76 1.13 -4.25 6.57
C TYR A 76 -0.28 -3.87 7.02
N LYS A 77 -0.94 -4.78 7.74
CA LYS A 77 -2.38 -4.69 8.04
C LYS A 77 -3.18 -4.47 6.75
N ASP A 78 -3.94 -3.38 6.68
CA ASP A 78 -4.75 -3.01 5.52
C ASP A 78 -3.99 -2.17 4.48
N SER A 79 -2.77 -1.71 4.81
CA SER A 79 -1.96 -0.83 3.96
C SER A 79 -0.94 -1.60 3.12
N CYS A 80 -0.76 -1.16 1.87
CA CYS A 80 0.35 -1.61 1.03
C CYS A 80 1.59 -0.75 1.27
N ARG A 81 2.72 -1.37 1.64
CA ARG A 81 4.00 -0.66 1.87
C ARG A 81 4.87 -0.58 0.64
N ASN A 82 4.85 -1.63 -0.17
CA ASN A 82 5.60 -1.72 -1.42
C ASN A 82 4.70 -2.32 -2.50
N ALA A 83 4.77 -1.74 -3.70
CA ALA A 83 4.07 -2.26 -4.87
C ALA A 83 5.05 -2.46 -6.03
N ALA A 84 4.68 -3.39 -6.91
CA ALA A 84 5.39 -3.64 -8.16
C ALA A 84 4.42 -3.51 -9.33
N LYS A 85 4.93 -3.04 -10.47
CA LYS A 85 4.13 -2.97 -11.69
C LYS A 85 3.77 -4.39 -12.13
N HIS A 86 2.57 -4.57 -12.67
CA HIS A 86 2.17 -5.82 -13.29
C HIS A 86 3.11 -6.17 -14.45
N SER A 87 3.43 -7.45 -14.57
CA SER A 87 4.17 -8.03 -15.69
C SER A 87 3.40 -7.81 -17.00
N GLU A 88 4.13 -7.40 -18.02
CA GLU A 88 3.62 -7.26 -19.39
C GLU A 88 3.94 -8.55 -20.17
N CYS A 89 2.92 -9.20 -20.73
CA CYS A 89 3.15 -10.40 -21.53
C CYS A 89 3.76 -10.02 -22.88
N SER A 90 4.72 -10.83 -23.32
CA SER A 90 5.42 -10.60 -24.59
C SER A 90 4.61 -11.12 -25.78
N ALA A 91 4.99 -10.72 -27.00
CA ALA A 91 4.49 -11.36 -28.21
C ALA A 91 4.81 -12.87 -28.17
N GLY A 92 3.85 -13.69 -28.58
CA GLY A 92 3.90 -15.15 -28.40
C GLY A 92 3.37 -15.62 -27.04
N GLN A 93 2.96 -14.72 -26.14
CA GLN A 93 2.31 -15.05 -24.87
C GLN A 93 0.90 -14.49 -24.79
N TYR A 94 0.02 -15.17 -24.07
CA TYR A 94 -1.31 -14.67 -23.72
C TYR A 94 -1.45 -14.49 -22.20
N ILE A 95 -2.37 -13.61 -21.81
CA ILE A 95 -2.72 -13.34 -20.43
C ILE A 95 -3.63 -14.47 -19.95
N LYS A 96 -3.09 -15.40 -19.17
CA LYS A 96 -3.89 -16.46 -18.52
C LYS A 96 -4.67 -15.92 -17.33
N GLN A 97 -4.07 -14.98 -16.59
CA GLN A 97 -4.70 -14.31 -15.47
C GLN A 97 -4.28 -12.84 -15.48
N ALA A 98 -5.26 -11.93 -15.50
CA ALA A 98 -4.99 -10.51 -15.35
C ALA A 98 -4.51 -10.19 -13.93
N GLY A 99 -3.57 -9.26 -13.82
CA GLY A 99 -3.10 -8.74 -12.54
C GLY A 99 -4.23 -8.14 -11.71
N THR A 100 -4.12 -8.28 -10.40
CA THR A 100 -5.03 -7.69 -9.40
C THR A 100 -4.23 -6.79 -8.45
N PRO A 101 -4.86 -6.01 -7.55
CA PRO A 101 -4.14 -5.24 -6.54
C PRO A 101 -3.26 -6.09 -5.61
N SER A 102 -3.46 -7.42 -5.57
CA SER A 102 -2.70 -8.34 -4.73
C SER A 102 -1.91 -9.41 -5.49
N THR A 103 -2.06 -9.52 -6.81
CA THR A 103 -1.39 -10.56 -7.60
C THR A 103 -0.90 -10.00 -8.93
N ASP A 104 0.23 -10.50 -9.39
CA ASP A 104 0.76 -10.15 -10.71
C ASP A 104 -0.06 -10.77 -11.86
N THR A 105 0.13 -10.25 -13.06
CA THR A 105 -0.32 -10.85 -14.32
C THR A 105 0.42 -12.16 -14.57
N VAL A 106 -0.31 -13.20 -14.98
CA VAL A 106 0.26 -14.49 -15.36
C VAL A 106 0.22 -14.64 -16.88
N CYS A 107 1.40 -14.73 -17.48
CA CYS A 107 1.60 -14.94 -18.91
C CYS A 107 1.90 -16.40 -19.21
N VAL A 108 1.39 -16.91 -20.33
CA VAL A 108 1.66 -18.28 -20.81
C VAL A 108 1.99 -18.23 -22.29
N ASP A 109 2.96 -19.04 -22.71
CA ASP A 109 3.38 -19.15 -24.11
C ASP A 109 2.26 -19.78 -24.97
N CYS A 110 2.19 -19.32 -26.21
CA CYS A 110 1.34 -19.92 -27.24
C CYS A 110 1.94 -21.23 -27.76
N GLU A 111 1.07 -22.21 -27.99
CA GLU A 111 1.41 -23.44 -28.70
C GLU A 111 1.73 -23.13 -30.17
N ALA A 112 2.41 -24.08 -30.83
CA ALA A 112 2.70 -23.98 -32.27
C ALA A 112 1.42 -23.70 -33.08
N ASP A 113 1.56 -22.94 -34.17
CA ASP A 113 0.48 -22.51 -35.07
C ASP A 113 -0.55 -21.53 -34.48
N THR A 114 -0.29 -20.99 -33.28
CA THR A 114 -1.09 -19.92 -32.68
C THR A 114 -0.22 -18.71 -32.32
N TYR A 115 -0.84 -17.53 -32.24
CA TYR A 115 -0.15 -16.29 -31.89
C TYR A 115 -0.94 -15.43 -30.91
N SER A 116 -0.21 -14.56 -30.21
CA SER A 116 -0.74 -13.47 -29.41
C SER A 116 0.25 -12.31 -29.47
N ASN A 117 -0.25 -11.09 -29.41
CA ASN A 117 0.57 -9.88 -29.31
C ASN A 117 0.94 -9.52 -27.85
N GLY A 118 0.64 -10.39 -26.89
CA GLY A 118 0.83 -10.13 -25.46
C GLY A 118 -0.38 -9.51 -24.75
N SER A 119 -1.38 -9.00 -25.48
CA SER A 119 -2.57 -8.38 -24.88
C SER A 119 -3.82 -9.28 -24.89
N PHE A 120 -3.75 -10.46 -25.52
CA PHE A 120 -4.91 -11.35 -25.64
C PHE A 120 -5.07 -12.25 -24.41
N SER A 121 -6.32 -12.66 -24.13
CA SER A 121 -6.64 -13.64 -23.07
C SER A 121 -6.49 -15.10 -23.52
N SER A 122 -6.18 -15.33 -24.80
CA SER A 122 -5.92 -16.64 -25.40
C SER A 122 -5.17 -16.45 -26.72
N CYS A 123 -4.43 -17.46 -27.17
CA CYS A 123 -3.81 -17.45 -28.49
C CYS A 123 -4.84 -17.62 -29.60
N LEU A 124 -4.62 -16.92 -30.72
CA LEU A 124 -5.45 -17.00 -31.92
C LEU A 124 -4.73 -17.85 -32.98
N PRO A 125 -5.46 -18.62 -33.82
CA PRO A 125 -4.84 -19.34 -34.93
C PRO A 125 -4.30 -18.35 -35.97
N HIS A 126 -3.18 -18.70 -36.61
CA HIS A 126 -2.69 -17.93 -37.76
C HIS A 126 -3.70 -17.99 -38.91
N THR A 127 -3.96 -16.84 -39.56
CA THR A 127 -4.65 -16.84 -40.85
C THR A 127 -3.73 -17.42 -41.91
N GLN A 128 -4.22 -18.47 -42.58
CA GLN A 128 -3.56 -19.16 -43.68
C GLN A 128 -3.53 -18.32 -44.96
#